data_AF-A0A135HTD0-F1
#
_entry.id   AF-A0A135HTD0-F1
#
_cell.length_a   1.000
_cell.length_b   1.000
_cell.length_c   1.000
_cell.angle_alpha   90.00
_cell.angle_beta   90.00
_cell.angle_gamma   90.00
#
_symmetry.space_group_name_H-M   'P 1'
#
loop_
_entity.id
_entity.type
_entity.pdbx_description
1 polymer ?
#
loop_
_entity_poly.entity_id
_entity_poly.type
_entity_poly.pdbx_seq_one_letter_code
_entity_poly.pdbx_strand_id
1 'polypeptide(L)'
;MPVSEAAILALRHDWGNRSVLTIHNLSDKSHRVSFSLGQVAPHGLVDLFGHGGFTIEKDGTITIEVGSYAYRWFRIRRTTEDLPL
;
A
#
# COMPACT_ATOMS: atom_id res chain seq x y z
N MET A 1 4.56 8.84 -1.30
CA MET A 1 3.32 8.57 -2.07
C MET A 1 2.31 9.64 -1.68
N PRO A 2 1.63 10.27 -2.63
CA PRO A 2 0.60 11.25 -2.28
C PRO A 2 -0.58 10.53 -1.60
N VAL A 3 -1.00 11.06 -0.46
CA VAL A 3 -2.21 10.71 0.31
C VAL A 3 -2.83 12.01 0.81
N SER A 4 -4.14 12.05 0.98
CA SER A 4 -4.87 13.26 1.39
C SER A 4 -4.84 13.49 2.90
N GLU A 5 -4.68 12.43 3.68
CA GLU A 5 -4.79 12.46 5.13
C GLU A 5 -3.48 12.98 5.76
N ALA A 6 -3.50 14.16 6.36
CA ALA A 6 -2.32 14.78 6.97
C ALA A 6 -1.67 13.93 8.08
N ALA A 7 -2.45 13.08 8.76
CA ALA A 7 -1.97 12.16 9.79
C ALA A 7 -1.26 10.92 9.23
N ILE A 8 -1.26 10.73 7.91
CA ILE A 8 -0.75 9.54 7.26
C ILE A 8 0.59 9.83 6.59
N LEU A 9 1.61 9.09 7.01
CA LEU A 9 2.89 9.04 6.33
C LEU A 9 2.90 7.83 5.40
N ALA A 10 2.89 8.08 4.09
CA ALA A 10 2.99 7.06 3.05
C ALA A 10 4.31 7.16 2.28
N LEU A 11 5.21 6.20 2.49
CA LEU A 11 6.52 6.11 1.85
C LEU A 11 6.56 4.90 0.92
N ARG A 12 6.95 5.13 -0.33
CA ARG A 12 7.32 4.06 -1.26
C ARG A 12 8.84 4.07 -1.40
N HIS A 13 9.44 2.91 -1.27
CA HIS A 13 10.86 2.71 -1.48
C HIS A 13 11.07 1.64 -2.55
N ASP A 14 11.85 1.98 -3.56
CA ASP A 14 12.18 1.12 -4.69
C ASP A 14 13.65 0.73 -4.61
N TRP A 15 13.96 -0.56 -4.76
CA TRP A 15 15.32 -1.08 -4.84
C TRP A 15 15.39 -2.20 -5.88
N GLY A 16 16.17 -1.98 -6.93
CA GLY A 16 16.24 -2.89 -8.06
C GLY A 16 14.85 -3.16 -8.66
N ASN A 17 14.49 -4.44 -8.76
CA ASN A 17 13.17 -4.87 -9.22
C ASN A 17 12.15 -5.05 -8.09
N ARG A 18 12.40 -4.51 -6.89
CA ARG A 18 11.52 -4.68 -5.73
C ARG A 18 11.05 -3.33 -5.23
N SER A 19 9.84 -3.34 -4.68
CA SER A 19 9.18 -2.15 -4.16
C SER A 19 8.47 -2.47 -2.86
N VAL A 20 8.62 -1.59 -1.87
CA VAL A 20 7.88 -1.64 -0.60
C VAL A 20 7.11 -0.34 -0.42
N LEU A 21 5.87 -0.45 0.02
CA LEU A 21 5.03 0.66 0.48
C LEU A 21 4.84 0.53 1.99
N THR A 22 5.21 1.56 2.73
CA THR A 22 4.94 1.66 4.17
C THR A 22 3.97 2.80 4.42
N ILE A 23 2.93 2.53 5.20
CA ILE A 23 1.92 3.50 5.62
C ILE A 23 1.91 3.53 7.14
N HIS A 24 2.08 4.70 7.72
CA HIS A 24 2.03 4.92 9.16
C HIS A 24 0.96 5.95 9.49
N ASN A 25 0.11 5.61 10.45
CA ASN A 25 -0.80 6.57 11.07
C ASN A 25 -0.14 7.18 12.29
N LEU A 26 0.06 8.50 12.25
CA LEU A 26 0.71 9.26 13.32
C LEU A 26 -0.30 9.87 14.31
N SER A 27 -1.57 9.50 14.21
CA SER A 27 -2.65 9.99 15.06
C SER A 27 -3.32 8.89 15.89
N ASP A 28 -4.08 9.32 16.90
CA ASP A 28 -4.88 8.50 17.80
C ASP A 28 -6.23 8.05 17.20
N LYS A 29 -6.53 8.44 15.96
CA LYS A 29 -7.78 8.09 15.24
C LYS A 29 -7.47 7.09 14.13
N SER A 30 -8.37 6.15 13.88
CA SER A 30 -8.30 5.32 12.69
C SER A 30 -8.57 6.15 11.43
N HIS A 31 -7.90 5.82 10.32
CA HIS A 31 -8.09 6.47 9.03
C HIS A 31 -8.31 5.44 7.92
N ARG A 32 -9.17 5.82 6.97
CA ARG A 32 -9.30 5.17 5.67
C ARG A 32 -8.47 5.97 4.67
N VAL A 33 -7.51 5.33 4.02
CA VAL A 33 -6.56 5.97 3.11
C VAL A 33 -6.76 5.40 1.71
N SER A 34 -6.93 6.27 0.72
CA SER A 34 -7.07 5.88 -0.68
C SER A 34 -5.94 6.48 -1.53
N PHE A 35 -5.31 5.66 -2.37
CA PHE A 35 -4.24 6.10 -3.27
C PHE A 35 -4.17 5.19 -4.51
N SER A 36 -3.53 5.68 -5.57
CA SER A 36 -3.22 4.87 -6.76
C SER A 36 -1.72 4.57 -6.83
N LEU A 37 -1.39 3.34 -7.22
CA LEU A 37 -0.01 2.94 -7.54
C LEU A 37 0.31 3.02 -9.05
N GLY A 38 -0.61 3.57 -9.85
CA GLY A 38 -0.51 3.60 -11.31
C GLY A 38 -0.74 2.21 -11.92
N GLN A 39 0.03 1.84 -12.94
CA GLN A 39 -0.02 0.50 -13.55
C GLN A 39 0.61 -0.54 -12.62
N VAL A 40 -0.18 -1.04 -11.68
CA VAL A 40 0.12 -2.24 -10.88
C VAL A 40 -0.72 -3.40 -11.39
N ALA A 41 -0.18 -4.62 -11.28
CA ALA A 41 -0.96 -5.81 -11.59
C ALA A 41 -2.21 -5.88 -10.68
N PRO A 42 -3.30 -6.53 -11.12
CA PRO A 42 -4.52 -6.70 -10.31
C PRO A 42 -4.28 -7.35 -8.93
N HIS A 43 -3.16 -8.06 -8.77
CA HIS A 43 -2.71 -8.68 -7.52
C HIS A 43 -1.36 -8.11 -7.04
N GLY A 44 -1.07 -6.88 -7.44
CA GLY A 44 0.23 -6.22 -7.29
C GLY A 44 0.57 -5.77 -5.87
N LEU A 45 -0.22 -6.11 -4.85
CA LEU A 45 0.01 -5.68 -3.48
C LEU A 45 -0.10 -6.86 -2.52
N VAL A 46 0.98 -7.13 -1.80
CA VAL A 46 1.06 -8.21 -0.81
C VAL A 46 1.28 -7.59 0.56
N ASP A 47 0.34 -7.76 1.49
CA ASP A 47 0.52 -7.38 2.89
C ASP A 47 1.61 -8.24 3.52
N LEU A 48 2.67 -7.61 4.02
CA LEU A 48 3.83 -8.30 4.57
C LEU A 48 3.60 -8.87 5.97
N PHE A 49 2.61 -8.34 6.70
CA PHE A 49 2.31 -8.75 8.07
C PHE A 49 0.95 -9.43 8.20
N GLY A 50 0.20 -9.55 7.11
CA GLY A 50 -1.05 -10.31 7.08
C GLY A 50 -2.15 -9.71 7.97
N HIS A 51 -2.11 -8.40 8.24
CA HIS A 51 -3.13 -7.74 9.06
C HIS A 51 -4.50 -7.68 8.36
N GLY A 52 -4.56 -8.03 7.08
CA GLY A 52 -5.79 -8.09 6.29
C GLY A 52 -6.35 -6.71 5.96
N GLY A 53 -7.42 -6.67 5.14
CA GLY A 53 -8.18 -5.44 4.90
C GLY A 53 -7.48 -4.40 4.03
N PHE A 54 -7.61 -4.56 2.72
CA PHE A 54 -7.55 -3.49 1.74
C PHE A 54 -8.38 -3.90 0.51
N THR A 55 -8.88 -2.92 -0.23
CA THR A 55 -9.53 -3.17 -1.52
C THR A 55 -8.66 -2.63 -2.64
N ILE A 56 -8.68 -3.32 -3.78
CA ILE A 56 -8.16 -2.82 -5.05
C ILE A 56 -9.36 -2.71 -5.99
N GLU A 57 -9.69 -1.49 -6.38
CA GLU A 57 -10.74 -1.21 -7.33
C GLU A 57 -10.29 -1.54 -8.77
N LYS A 58 -11.25 -1.67 -9.70
CA LYS A 58 -10.96 -2.00 -11.11
C LYS A 58 -10.04 -0.99 -11.80
N ASP A 59 -10.04 0.26 -11.34
CA ASP A 59 -9.20 1.34 -11.85
C ASP A 59 -7.80 1.38 -11.20
N GLY A 60 -7.48 0.43 -10.32
CA GLY A 60 -6.21 0.36 -9.60
C GLY A 60 -6.14 1.23 -8.35
N THR A 61 -7.24 1.88 -7.95
CA THR A 61 -7.34 2.59 -6.67
C THR A 61 -7.28 1.59 -5.52
N ILE A 62 -6.41 1.84 -4.56
CA ILE A 62 -6.23 1.03 -3.37
C ILE A 62 -6.80 1.78 -2.18
N THR A 63 -7.64 1.11 -1.39
CA THR A 63 -8.19 1.65 -0.14
C THR A 63 -7.80 0.78 1.04
N ILE A 64 -7.28 1.39 2.10
CA ILE A 64 -6.71 0.72 3.26
C ILE A 64 -7.26 1.33 4.54
N GLU A 65 -7.67 0.49 5.48
CA GLU A 65 -7.94 0.89 6.86
C GLU A 65 -6.65 0.81 7.68
N VAL A 66 -6.32 1.89 8.38
CA VAL A 66 -5.17 1.98 9.28
C VAL A 66 -5.66 2.43 10.66
N GLY A 67 -5.53 1.55 11.65
CA GLY A 67 -5.92 1.84 13.03
C GLY A 67 -5.12 2.99 13.67
N SER A 68 -5.55 3.45 14.84
CA SER A 68 -4.83 4.47 15.63
C SER A 68 -3.39 4.03 15.91
N TYR A 69 -2.43 4.92 15.64
CA TYR A 69 -0.99 4.66 15.73
C TYR A 69 -0.47 3.40 15.02
N ALA A 70 -1.28 2.82 14.13
CA ALA A 70 -0.93 1.58 13.44
C ALA A 70 -0.08 1.85 12.20
N TYR A 71 0.41 0.77 11.62
CA TYR A 71 1.16 0.80 10.37
C TYR A 71 0.75 -0.36 9.47
N ARG A 72 1.00 -0.19 8.16
CA ARG A 72 0.74 -1.20 7.13
C ARG A 72 1.88 -1.23 6.14
N TRP A 73 2.40 -2.42 5.87
CA TRP A 73 3.55 -2.60 4.99
C TRP A 73 3.20 -3.58 3.88
N PHE A 74 3.49 -3.18 2.65
CA PHE A 74 3.16 -3.97 1.48
C PHE A 74 4.37 -4.14 0.59
N ARG A 75 4.49 -5.33 -0.01
CA ARG A 75 5.31 -5.53 -1.19
C ARG A 75 4.48 -5.20 -2.42
N ILE A 76 5.01 -4.37 -3.31
CA ILE A 76 4.41 -4.11 -4.61
C ILE A 76 5.00 -5.09 -5.62
N ARG A 77 4.14 -5.82 -6.35
CA ARG A 77 4.51 -6.62 -7.51
C ARG A 77 4.12 -5.89 -8.80
N ARG A 78 5.06 -5.76 -9.73
CA ARG A 78 4.83 -5.13 -11.03
C ARG A 78 4.39 -6.17 -12.04
N THR A 79 3.60 -5.77 -13.03
CA THR A 79 3.04 -6.64 -14.09
C THR A 79 4.10 -7.36 -14.93
N THR A 80 5.36 -6.93 -14.88
CA THR A 80 6.49 -7.59 -15.57
C THR A 80 7.20 -8.66 -14.72
N GLU A 81 6.74 -8.94 -13.50
CA GLU A 81 7.36 -9.90 -12.57
C GLU A 81 6.83 -11.34 -12.70
N ASP A 82 6.29 -11.75 -13.86
CA ASP A 82 5.95 -13.16 -14.17
C ASP A 82 7.19 -14.06 -14.41
N LEU A 83 8.30 -13.81 -13.72
CA LEU A 83 9.43 -14.74 -13.70
C LEU A 83 9.32 -15.64 -12.46
N PRO A 84 9.32 -16.98 -12.64
CA PRO A 84 9.26 -17.90 -11.52
C PRO A 84 10.50 -17.74 -10.62
N LEU A 85 10.28 -17.87 -9.31
CA LEU A 85 11.35 -18.05 -8.33
C LEU A 85 12.10 -19.37 -8.56
#